data_AF-A0A1E4K0L2-F1
#
_entry.id   AF-A0A1E4K0L2-F1
#
_cell.length_a   1.000
_cell.length_b   1.000
_cell.length_c   1.000
_cell.angle_alpha   90.00
_cell.angle_beta   90.00
_cell.angle_gamma   90.00
#
_symmetry.space_group_name_H-M   'P 1'
#
loop_
_entity.id
_entity.type
_entity.pdbx_description
1 polymer ?
#
loop_
_entity_poly.entity_id
_entity_poly.type
_entity_poly.pdbx_seq_one_letter_code
_entity_poly.pdbx_strand_id
1 'polypeptide(L)'
;MRVPPSPPFAMNADSSVTLDTLQQQIRAEAAGLPPPDEAAPIAVPPTSDAALSPDHPQRRHYVLDDFMHVHNDEFVELAYRCVLKRAPDAVGQLHALQRLAAGDSKIAILGDLCASPEARGYGVEIAGLAARHRFWRLTRLPLMGGLIERLALFWNLPEIAREQRRLGQALAQQQVAAELGDLAAEVARLREEIARSREPRR
;
A
#
# COMPACT_ATOMS: atom_id res chain seq x y z
N MET A 1 -57.30 25.46 19.14
CA MET A 1 -57.16 24.59 17.96
C MET A 1 -56.78 23.19 18.46
N ARG A 2 -57.73 22.25 18.56
CA ARG A 2 -57.50 20.89 19.07
C ARG A 2 -57.50 19.93 17.88
N VAL A 3 -56.40 19.20 17.70
CA VAL A 3 -56.26 18.12 16.72
C VAL A 3 -57.13 16.93 17.19
N PRO A 4 -57.95 16.31 16.33
CA PRO A 4 -58.71 15.12 16.69
C PRO A 4 -57.79 13.89 16.79
N PRO A 5 -58.09 12.90 17.65
CA PRO A 5 -57.27 11.71 17.84
C PRO A 5 -57.34 10.77 16.63
N SER A 6 -56.18 10.23 16.25
CA SER A 6 -56.03 9.17 15.26
C SER A 6 -56.83 7.91 15.67
N PRO A 7 -57.58 7.27 14.76
CA PRO A 7 -58.29 6.04 15.08
C PRO A 7 -57.30 4.87 15.32
N PRO A 8 -57.64 3.91 16.20
CA PRO A 8 -56.82 2.73 16.42
C PRO A 8 -56.80 1.85 15.16
N PHE A 9 -55.63 1.32 14.83
CA PHE A 9 -55.41 0.39 13.72
C PHE A 9 -56.21 -0.89 13.99
N ALA A 10 -57.42 -0.99 13.45
CA ALA A 10 -58.24 -2.18 13.53
C ALA A 10 -57.63 -3.26 12.61
N MET A 11 -56.93 -4.21 13.22
CA MET A 11 -56.41 -5.40 12.57
C MET A 11 -57.59 -6.36 12.33
N ASN A 12 -58.31 -6.15 11.22
CA ASN A 12 -59.39 -7.03 10.78
C ASN A 12 -58.83 -8.24 10.04
N ALA A 13 -59.50 -9.38 10.22
CA ALA A 13 -59.17 -10.73 9.74
C ALA A 13 -59.23 -10.94 8.21
N ASP A 14 -59.12 -9.87 7.41
CA ASP A 14 -59.21 -9.86 5.93
C ASP A 14 -57.83 -9.85 5.23
N SER A 15 -56.75 -10.15 5.96
CA SER A 15 -55.39 -10.17 5.42
C SER A 15 -55.14 -11.28 4.39
N SER A 16 -55.94 -12.36 4.38
CA SER A 16 -55.84 -13.42 3.37
C SER A 16 -56.47 -13.01 2.03
N VAL A 17 -57.67 -12.43 2.06
CA VAL A 17 -58.40 -11.97 0.87
C VAL A 17 -57.62 -10.86 0.14
N THR A 18 -56.93 -10.01 0.90
CA THR A 18 -56.06 -8.94 0.38
C THR A 18 -54.74 -9.45 -0.20
N LEU A 19 -54.13 -10.49 0.39
CA LEU A 19 -52.93 -11.12 -0.15
C LEU A 19 -53.20 -11.84 -1.47
N ASP A 20 -54.32 -12.56 -1.55
CA ASP A 20 -54.71 -13.30 -2.76
C ASP A 20 -55.04 -12.35 -3.91
N THR A 21 -55.74 -11.25 -3.62
CA THR A 21 -56.03 -10.21 -4.63
C THR A 21 -54.77 -9.50 -5.10
N LEU A 22 -53.85 -9.16 -4.20
CA LEU A 22 -52.55 -8.59 -4.57
C LEU A 22 -51.69 -9.56 -5.40
N GLN A 23 -51.67 -10.85 -5.04
CA GLN A 23 -50.99 -11.87 -5.84
C GLN A 23 -51.60 -12.02 -7.23
N GLN A 24 -52.94 -12.01 -7.33
CA GLN A 24 -53.62 -12.06 -8.62
C GLN A 24 -53.29 -10.83 -9.48
N GLN A 25 -53.19 -9.65 -8.86
CA GLN A 25 -52.88 -8.41 -9.55
C GLN A 25 -51.44 -8.38 -10.08
N ILE A 26 -50.46 -8.82 -9.27
CA ILE A 26 -49.05 -8.97 -9.69
C ILE A 26 -48.95 -10.00 -10.82
N ARG A 27 -49.68 -11.10 -10.74
CA ARG A 27 -49.63 -12.17 -11.76
C ARG A 27 -50.27 -11.74 -13.08
N ALA A 28 -51.35 -10.97 -13.03
CA ALA A 28 -51.99 -10.39 -14.21
C ALA A 28 -51.10 -9.33 -14.88
N GLU A 29 -50.41 -8.51 -14.10
CA GLU A 29 -49.46 -7.51 -14.60
C GLU A 29 -48.20 -8.18 -15.19
N ALA A 30 -47.68 -9.22 -14.54
CA ALA A 30 -46.55 -10.00 -15.04
C ALA A 30 -46.85 -10.74 -16.36
N ALA A 31 -48.11 -11.13 -16.59
CA ALA A 31 -48.54 -11.74 -17.85
C ALA A 31 -48.59 -10.74 -19.03
N GLY A 32 -48.62 -9.44 -18.75
CA GLY A 32 -48.52 -8.38 -19.76
C GLY A 32 -47.10 -7.98 -20.11
N LEU A 33 -46.09 -8.50 -19.40
CA LEU A 33 -44.69 -8.27 -19.71
C LEU A 33 -44.25 -9.14 -20.90
N PRO A 34 -43.42 -8.62 -21.82
CA PRO A 34 -42.84 -9.41 -22.89
C PRO A 34 -42.08 -10.62 -22.31
N PRO A 35 -42.09 -11.79 -22.98
CA PRO A 35 -41.38 -12.97 -22.50
C PRO A 35 -39.87 -12.65 -22.35
N PRO A 36 -39.15 -13.31 -21.42
CA PRO A 36 -37.76 -13.00 -21.09
C PRO A 36 -36.79 -13.00 -22.28
N ASP A 37 -37.18 -13.63 -23.40
CA ASP A 37 -36.40 -13.77 -24.63
C ASP A 37 -36.57 -12.55 -25.59
N GLU A 38 -37.67 -11.81 -25.47
CA GLU A 38 -37.97 -10.59 -26.26
C GLU A 38 -37.74 -9.29 -25.49
N ALA A 39 -37.58 -9.38 -24.17
CA ALA A 39 -37.00 -8.31 -23.38
C ALA A 39 -35.56 -8.12 -23.87
N ALA A 40 -35.36 -7.19 -24.80
CA ALA A 40 -34.03 -6.71 -25.21
C ALA A 40 -33.17 -6.68 -23.95
N PRO A 41 -31.96 -7.30 -23.97
CA PRO A 41 -31.18 -7.52 -22.77
C PRO A 41 -31.20 -6.21 -22.01
N ILE A 42 -31.85 -6.21 -20.85
CA ILE A 42 -31.80 -5.06 -19.96
C ILE A 42 -30.32 -4.93 -19.74
N ALA A 43 -29.70 -3.99 -20.46
CA ALA A 43 -28.33 -3.65 -20.28
C ALA A 43 -28.36 -3.06 -18.89
N VAL A 44 -28.22 -3.91 -17.88
CA VAL A 44 -27.84 -3.51 -16.54
C VAL A 44 -26.56 -2.77 -16.84
N PRO A 45 -26.56 -1.40 -16.86
CA PRO A 45 -25.32 -0.70 -17.08
C PRO A 45 -24.37 -1.27 -16.03
N PRO A 46 -23.10 -1.54 -16.35
CA PRO A 46 -22.17 -2.05 -15.36
C PRO A 46 -22.36 -1.19 -14.12
N THR A 47 -22.86 -1.78 -13.04
CA THR A 47 -23.37 -1.07 -11.86
C THR A 47 -22.20 -0.31 -11.29
N SER A 48 -21.98 0.88 -11.83
CA SER A 48 -20.86 1.71 -11.49
C SER A 48 -21.27 2.32 -10.17
N ASP A 49 -20.53 1.98 -9.12
CA ASP A 49 -20.56 2.64 -7.82
C ASP A 49 -20.62 4.18 -7.91
N ALA A 50 -20.25 4.77 -9.07
CA ALA A 50 -20.41 6.19 -9.39
C ALA A 50 -21.86 6.71 -9.28
N ALA A 51 -22.88 5.87 -9.47
CA ALA A 51 -24.28 6.26 -9.32
C ALA A 51 -24.69 6.45 -7.84
N LEU A 52 -23.90 5.92 -6.90
CA LEU A 52 -24.13 6.09 -5.47
C LEU A 52 -23.56 7.43 -5.00
N SER A 53 -24.28 8.11 -4.10
CA SER A 53 -23.77 9.31 -3.43
C SER A 53 -22.37 9.06 -2.84
N PRO A 54 -21.47 10.06 -2.83
CA PRO A 54 -20.09 9.89 -2.33
C PRO A 54 -20.03 9.34 -0.90
N ASP A 55 -21.00 9.73 -0.07
CA ASP A 55 -21.10 9.32 1.33
C ASP A 55 -21.74 7.93 1.51
N HIS A 56 -22.13 7.26 0.42
CA HIS A 56 -22.85 5.99 0.51
C HIS A 56 -21.92 4.90 1.06
N PRO A 57 -22.34 4.15 2.10
CA PRO A 57 -21.48 3.17 2.78
C PRO A 57 -21.00 2.04 1.86
N GLN A 58 -21.75 1.75 0.79
CA GLN A 58 -21.46 0.68 -0.16
C GLN A 58 -20.53 1.10 -1.32
N ARG A 59 -20.35 2.42 -1.55
CA ARG A 59 -19.51 2.91 -2.64
C ARG A 59 -18.04 2.64 -2.30
N ARG A 60 -17.33 1.87 -3.13
CA ARG A 60 -15.90 1.56 -2.91
C ARG A 60 -14.97 2.21 -3.92
N HIS A 61 -15.54 2.67 -5.03
CA HIS A 61 -14.81 3.35 -6.09
C HIS A 61 -15.09 4.85 -6.08
N TYR A 62 -14.02 5.64 -6.01
CA TYR A 62 -14.06 7.09 -6.03
C TYR A 62 -13.14 7.65 -7.09
N VAL A 63 -13.46 8.85 -7.58
CA VAL A 63 -12.58 9.60 -8.48
C VAL A 63 -11.91 10.71 -7.68
N LEU A 64 -10.67 11.06 -8.02
CA LEU A 64 -9.97 12.15 -7.33
C LEU A 64 -10.78 13.46 -7.32
N ASP A 65 -11.52 13.73 -8.40
CA ASP A 65 -12.36 14.90 -8.59
C ASP A 65 -13.46 15.06 -7.53
N ASP A 66 -13.96 13.93 -7.00
CA ASP A 66 -14.95 13.90 -5.90
C ASP A 66 -14.44 14.64 -4.65
N PHE A 67 -13.12 14.70 -4.45
CA PHE A 67 -12.49 15.33 -3.28
C PHE A 67 -11.86 16.70 -3.58
N MET A 68 -11.74 17.10 -4.84
CA MET A 68 -11.05 18.34 -5.19
C MET A 68 -11.90 19.58 -4.89
N HIS A 69 -13.23 19.44 -4.96
CA HIS A 69 -14.22 20.51 -4.77
C HIS A 69 -14.42 20.94 -3.31
N VAL A 70 -14.15 20.06 -2.34
CA VAL A 70 -14.30 20.33 -0.89
C VAL A 70 -12.98 20.79 -0.28
N HIS A 71 -13.01 21.64 0.74
CA HIS A 71 -11.81 22.24 1.34
C HIS A 71 -11.77 22.11 2.87
N ASN A 72 -10.57 22.18 3.44
CA ASN A 72 -10.33 22.23 4.89
C ASN A 72 -11.08 21.13 5.67
N ASP A 73 -11.94 21.51 6.61
CA ASP A 73 -12.69 20.59 7.48
C ASP A 73 -13.58 19.63 6.68
N GLU A 74 -14.32 20.16 5.70
CA GLU A 74 -15.22 19.36 4.87
C GLU A 74 -14.44 18.32 4.05
N PHE A 75 -13.26 18.70 3.57
CA PHE A 75 -12.37 17.76 2.88
C PHE A 75 -11.91 16.64 3.81
N VAL A 76 -11.51 16.96 5.04
CA VAL A 76 -11.04 15.96 6.00
C VAL A 76 -12.19 15.03 6.40
N GLU A 77 -13.37 15.57 6.67
CA GLU A 77 -14.55 14.76 6.99
C GLU A 77 -14.94 13.84 5.84
N LEU A 78 -15.00 14.36 4.61
CA LEU A 78 -15.30 13.57 3.42
C LEU A 78 -14.23 12.48 3.19
N ALA A 79 -12.95 12.81 3.32
CA ALA A 79 -11.86 11.85 3.15
C ALA A 79 -11.97 10.69 4.13
N TYR A 80 -12.24 10.96 5.41
CA TYR A 80 -12.41 9.92 6.44
C TYR A 80 -13.66 9.08 6.19
N ARG A 81 -14.79 9.71 5.84
CA ARG A 81 -16.04 8.99 5.56
C ARG A 81 -15.93 8.12 4.32
N CYS A 82 -15.32 8.59 3.23
CA CYS A 82 -15.21 7.82 2.00
C CYS A 82 -14.16 6.70 2.10
N VAL A 83 -13.00 6.98 2.71
CA VAL A 83 -11.85 6.04 2.76
C VAL A 83 -11.92 5.08 3.94
N LEU A 84 -12.25 5.58 5.13
CA LEU A 84 -12.25 4.81 6.38
C LEU A 84 -13.66 4.41 6.84
N LYS A 85 -14.71 4.85 6.12
CA LYS A 85 -16.11 4.54 6.42
C LYS A 85 -16.54 4.93 7.84
N ARG A 86 -15.85 5.93 8.41
CA ARG A 86 -16.08 6.48 9.76
C ARG A 86 -15.86 7.98 9.78
N ALA A 87 -16.42 8.66 10.77
CA ALA A 87 -16.10 10.06 11.03
C ALA A 87 -14.64 10.20 11.53
N PRO A 88 -13.97 11.33 11.25
CA PRO A 88 -12.65 11.58 11.79
C PRO A 88 -12.70 11.75 13.31
N ASP A 89 -11.73 11.16 14.01
CA ASP A 89 -11.52 11.46 15.43
C ASP A 89 -10.90 12.86 15.58
N ALA A 90 -11.11 13.53 16.72
CA ALA A 90 -10.60 14.89 16.94
C ALA A 90 -9.08 15.03 16.69
N VAL A 91 -8.29 14.01 17.06
CA VAL A 91 -6.84 13.95 16.82
C VAL A 91 -6.53 13.81 15.33
N GLY A 92 -7.25 12.91 14.64
CA GLY A 92 -7.06 12.67 13.20
C GLY A 92 -7.45 13.89 12.36
N GLN A 93 -8.54 14.55 12.73
CA GLN A 93 -9.00 15.78 12.08
C GLN A 93 -7.96 16.90 12.23
N LEU A 94 -7.53 17.17 13.47
CA LEU A 94 -6.54 18.22 13.74
C LEU A 94 -5.23 17.96 12.99
N HIS A 95 -4.74 16.72 12.99
CA HIS A 95 -3.51 16.36 12.29
C HIS A 95 -3.63 16.56 10.76
N ALA A 96 -4.76 16.17 10.16
CA ALA A 96 -4.98 16.38 8.73
C ALA A 96 -5.08 17.87 8.36
N LEU A 97 -5.74 18.67 9.20
CA LEU A 97 -5.85 20.13 9.01
C LEU A 97 -4.49 20.82 9.17
N GLN A 98 -3.69 20.41 10.16
CA GLN A 98 -2.33 20.94 10.33
C GLN A 98 -1.45 20.66 9.11
N ARG A 99 -1.60 19.48 8.50
CA ARG A 99 -0.89 19.15 7.26
C ARG A 99 -1.34 20.02 6.09
N LEU A 100 -2.65 20.24 5.94
CA LEU A 100 -3.17 21.17 4.94
C LEU A 100 -2.64 22.59 5.15
N ALA A 101 -2.63 23.07 6.40
CA ALA A 101 -2.09 24.39 6.76
C ALA A 101 -0.58 24.49 6.51
N ALA A 102 0.17 23.40 6.67
CA ALA A 102 1.59 23.31 6.36
C ALA A 102 1.89 23.23 4.84
N GLY A 103 0.86 23.21 3.99
CA GLY A 103 1.01 23.18 2.53
C GLY A 103 1.11 21.77 1.92
N ASP A 104 0.73 20.72 2.65
CA ASP A 104 0.57 19.41 2.05
C ASP A 104 -0.60 19.38 1.07
N SER A 105 -0.41 18.69 -0.06
CA SER A 105 -1.48 18.52 -1.03
C SER A 105 -2.58 17.58 -0.51
N LYS A 106 -3.84 17.85 -0.87
CA LYS A 106 -4.99 16.94 -0.61
C LYS A 106 -4.72 15.50 -1.05
N ILE A 107 -3.99 15.34 -2.16
CA ILE A 107 -3.58 14.07 -2.76
C ILE A 107 -2.64 13.29 -1.83
N ALA A 108 -1.73 13.99 -1.15
CA ALA A 108 -0.84 13.39 -0.17
C ALA A 108 -1.63 12.81 1.01
N ILE A 109 -2.54 13.61 1.55
CA ILE A 109 -3.36 13.22 2.70
C ILE A 109 -4.27 12.03 2.33
N LEU A 110 -4.96 12.09 1.20
CA LEU A 110 -5.82 10.99 0.72
C LEU A 110 -5.01 9.71 0.50
N GLY A 111 -3.85 9.79 -0.14
CA GLY A 111 -3.05 8.61 -0.40
C GLY A 111 -2.44 8.00 0.87
N ASP A 112 -2.09 8.81 1.88
CA ASP A 112 -1.64 8.31 3.18
C ASP A 112 -2.79 7.62 3.92
N LEU A 113 -4.00 8.17 3.84
CA LEU A 113 -5.22 7.58 4.41
C LEU A 113 -5.53 6.23 3.75
N CYS A 114 -5.46 6.14 2.41
CA CYS A 114 -5.65 4.89 1.67
C CYS A 114 -4.54 3.85 1.95
N ALA A 115 -3.31 4.29 2.21
CA ALA A 115 -2.19 3.40 2.54
C ALA A 115 -2.22 2.88 3.99
N SER A 116 -3.05 3.50 4.85
CA SER A 116 -3.20 3.10 6.24
C SER A 116 -3.70 1.66 6.39
N PRO A 117 -3.35 0.97 7.49
CA PRO A 117 -3.86 -0.37 7.74
C PRO A 117 -5.39 -0.40 7.90
N GLU A 118 -6.01 0.69 8.37
CA GLU A 118 -7.46 0.81 8.52
C GLU A 118 -8.18 0.78 7.16
N ALA A 119 -7.69 1.53 6.17
CA ALA A 119 -8.29 1.58 4.84
C ALA A 119 -8.18 0.24 4.07
N ARG A 120 -7.12 -0.54 4.34
CA ARG A 120 -6.94 -1.87 3.71
C ARG A 120 -8.07 -2.85 4.04
N GLY A 121 -8.73 -2.71 5.19
CA GLY A 121 -9.88 -3.54 5.55
C GLY A 121 -11.13 -3.26 4.71
N TYR A 122 -11.26 -2.05 4.15
CA TYR A 122 -12.44 -1.63 3.39
C TYR A 122 -12.28 -1.75 1.87
N GLY A 123 -11.04 -1.86 1.37
CA GLY A 123 -10.76 -2.05 -0.06
C GLY A 123 -11.22 -0.89 -0.92
N VAL A 124 -11.09 0.35 -0.42
CA VAL A 124 -11.50 1.55 -1.15
C VAL A 124 -10.45 1.91 -2.20
N GLU A 125 -10.88 2.08 -3.45
CA GLU A 125 -10.03 2.46 -4.57
C GLU A 125 -10.37 3.86 -5.06
N ILE A 126 -9.35 4.71 -5.16
CA ILE A 126 -9.48 6.07 -5.71
C ILE A 126 -8.75 6.14 -7.05
N ALA A 127 -9.52 6.25 -8.13
CA ALA A 127 -9.01 6.35 -9.49
C ALA A 127 -8.14 7.61 -9.65
N GLY A 128 -6.94 7.45 -10.21
CA GLY A 128 -5.97 8.53 -10.41
C GLY A 128 -5.16 8.93 -9.18
N LEU A 129 -5.52 8.46 -7.97
CA LEU A 129 -4.79 8.79 -6.75
C LEU A 129 -3.49 7.97 -6.63
N ALA A 130 -3.54 6.67 -6.89
CA ALA A 130 -2.42 5.77 -6.60
C ALA A 130 -1.14 6.09 -7.38
N ALA A 131 -1.23 6.52 -8.65
CA ALA A 131 -0.06 6.90 -9.43
C ALA A 131 0.54 8.23 -8.94
N ARG A 132 -0.32 9.23 -8.70
CA ARG A 132 0.09 10.58 -8.29
C ARG A 132 0.62 10.61 -6.85
N HIS A 133 0.02 9.83 -5.95
CA HIS A 133 0.53 9.63 -4.60
C HIS A 133 1.86 8.88 -4.57
N ARG A 134 2.02 7.81 -5.38
CA ARG A 134 3.31 7.12 -5.50
C ARG A 134 4.42 8.04 -6.02
N PHE A 135 4.12 8.87 -7.02
CA PHE A 135 5.06 9.87 -7.51
C PHE A 135 5.42 10.90 -6.44
N TRP A 136 4.42 11.48 -5.76
CA TRP A 136 4.64 12.43 -4.66
C TRP A 136 5.48 11.81 -3.53
N ARG A 137 5.15 10.58 -3.12
CA ARG A 137 5.93 9.81 -2.16
C ARG A 137 7.36 9.61 -2.66
N LEU A 138 7.58 9.17 -3.90
CA LEU A 138 8.94 9.03 -4.45
C LEU A 138 9.73 10.34 -4.40
N THR A 139 9.09 11.48 -4.67
CA THR A 139 9.76 12.80 -4.69
C THR A 139 10.01 13.38 -3.29
N ARG A 140 9.22 13.00 -2.28
CA ARG A 140 9.35 13.50 -0.90
C ARG A 140 10.03 12.54 0.06
N LEU A 141 10.17 11.28 -0.31
CA LEU A 141 10.95 10.34 0.45
C LEU A 141 12.43 10.51 0.07
N PRO A 142 13.33 10.96 0.98
CA PRO A 142 14.76 10.63 0.89
C PRO A 142 15.02 9.11 1.02
N LEU A 143 13.98 8.27 1.00
CA LEU A 143 13.98 6.83 1.27
C LEU A 143 14.26 5.93 0.05
N MET A 144 14.84 6.46 -1.03
CA MET A 144 15.74 5.64 -1.86
C MET A 144 17.16 5.58 -1.25
N GLY A 145 17.39 6.14 -0.06
CA GLY A 145 18.56 5.84 0.77
C GLY A 145 18.35 4.54 1.54
N GLY A 146 17.58 4.56 2.62
CA GLY A 146 17.53 3.45 3.59
C GLY A 146 16.73 2.19 3.20
N LEU A 147 15.75 2.26 2.30
CA LEU A 147 15.03 1.06 1.80
C LEU A 147 15.82 0.37 0.69
N ILE A 148 16.50 1.14 -0.18
CA ILE A 148 17.52 0.59 -1.09
C ILE A 148 18.69 0.07 -0.27
N GLU A 149 19.12 0.71 0.82
CA GLU A 149 20.19 0.18 1.68
C GLU A 149 19.81 -1.13 2.36
N ARG A 150 18.57 -1.28 2.83
CA ARG A 150 18.07 -2.54 3.41
C ARG A 150 17.84 -3.65 2.37
N LEU A 151 17.38 -3.31 1.17
CA LEU A 151 17.25 -4.25 0.05
C LEU A 151 18.61 -4.58 -0.58
N ALA A 152 19.52 -3.61 -0.65
CA ALA A 152 20.91 -3.77 -1.07
C ALA A 152 21.66 -4.58 -0.04
N LEU A 153 21.47 -4.42 1.26
CA LEU A 153 22.10 -5.29 2.27
C LEU A 153 21.71 -6.76 2.07
N PHE A 154 20.48 -7.00 1.60
CA PHE A 154 20.00 -8.33 1.20
C PHE A 154 20.57 -8.82 -0.13
N TRP A 155 20.98 -7.92 -1.03
CA TRP A 155 21.51 -8.20 -2.37
C TRP A 155 23.05 -8.09 -2.49
N ASN A 156 23.73 -7.45 -1.54
CA ASN A 156 25.16 -7.11 -1.55
C ASN A 156 26.03 -8.14 -0.80
N LEU A 157 25.51 -9.33 -0.56
CA LEU A 157 26.30 -10.48 -0.12
C LEU A 157 27.49 -10.85 -1.05
N PRO A 158 27.57 -10.49 -2.35
CA PRO A 158 28.78 -10.75 -3.13
C PRO A 158 29.87 -9.67 -2.96
N GLU A 159 29.60 -8.54 -2.29
CA GLU A 159 30.60 -7.48 -2.10
C GLU A 159 31.45 -7.71 -0.85
N ILE A 160 30.87 -8.27 0.22
CA ILE A 160 31.61 -8.69 1.43
C ILE A 160 32.58 -9.86 1.09
N ALA A 161 32.25 -10.70 0.11
CA ALA A 161 33.13 -11.77 -0.38
C ALA A 161 34.37 -11.24 -1.14
N ARG A 162 34.34 -10.00 -1.67
CA ARG A 162 35.48 -9.39 -2.37
C ARG A 162 36.50 -8.84 -1.37
N GLU A 163 36.04 -8.29 -0.25
CA GLU A 163 36.92 -7.80 0.82
C GLU A 163 37.63 -8.94 1.56
N GLN A 164 36.98 -10.10 1.70
CA GLN A 164 37.63 -11.31 2.24
C GLN A 164 38.79 -11.81 1.37
N ARG A 165 38.68 -11.70 0.03
CA ARG A 165 39.78 -12.09 -0.88
C ARG A 165 40.96 -11.13 -0.78
N ARG A 166 40.71 -9.84 -0.58
CA ARG A 166 41.76 -8.82 -0.42
C ARG A 166 42.55 -9.03 0.87
N LEU A 167 41.87 -9.30 1.98
CA LEU A 167 42.53 -9.62 3.26
C LEU A 167 43.26 -10.97 3.21
N GLY A 168 42.68 -11.97 2.54
CA GLY A 168 43.34 -13.27 2.31
C GLY A 168 44.63 -13.15 1.48
N GLN A 169 44.64 -12.30 0.46
CA GLN A 169 45.84 -12.06 -0.37
C GLN A 169 46.95 -11.32 0.39
N ALA A 170 46.60 -10.38 1.27
CA ALA A 170 47.59 -9.68 2.10
C ALA A 170 48.30 -10.61 3.09
N LEU A 171 47.55 -11.53 3.71
CA LEU A 171 48.12 -12.54 4.61
C LEU A 171 48.99 -13.56 3.86
N ALA A 172 48.56 -14.00 2.67
CA ALA A 172 49.36 -14.89 1.82
C ALA A 172 50.67 -14.23 1.36
N GLN A 173 50.65 -12.91 1.04
CA GLN A 173 51.86 -12.17 0.69
C GLN A 173 52.85 -12.05 1.86
N GLN A 174 52.36 -11.86 3.09
CA GLN A 174 53.22 -11.84 4.27
C GLN A 174 53.88 -13.20 4.53
N GLN A 175 53.15 -14.29 4.34
CA GLN A 175 53.69 -15.65 4.51
C GLN A 175 54.77 -15.96 3.47
N VAL A 176 54.51 -15.67 2.19
CA VAL A 176 55.50 -15.89 1.12
C VAL A 176 56.75 -15.03 1.33
N ALA A 177 56.60 -13.77 1.77
CA ALA A 177 57.75 -12.92 2.08
C ALA A 177 58.58 -13.45 3.25
N ALA A 178 57.94 -14.01 4.28
CA ALA A 178 58.62 -14.64 5.40
C ALA A 178 59.37 -15.91 4.97
N GLU A 179 58.73 -16.80 4.22
CA GLU A 179 59.35 -18.03 3.72
C GLU A 179 60.55 -17.76 2.79
N LEU A 180 60.46 -16.74 1.94
CA LEU A 180 61.59 -16.31 1.10
C LEU A 180 62.74 -15.74 1.93
N GLY A 181 62.43 -15.01 3.01
CA GLY A 181 63.42 -14.51 3.96
C GLY A 181 64.16 -15.64 4.67
N ASP A 182 63.41 -16.64 5.15
CA ASP A 182 63.97 -17.82 5.82
C ASP A 182 64.85 -18.64 4.87
N LEU A 183 64.39 -18.88 3.63
CA LEU A 183 65.17 -19.60 2.63
C LEU A 183 66.44 -18.83 2.22
N ALA A 184 66.38 -17.50 2.12
CA ALA A 184 67.55 -16.68 1.84
C ALA A 184 68.58 -16.75 2.97
N ALA A 185 68.11 -16.76 4.23
CA ALA A 185 68.97 -16.92 5.39
C ALA A 185 69.61 -18.33 5.43
N GLU A 186 68.85 -19.38 5.09
CA GLU A 186 69.34 -20.75 4.98
C GLU A 186 70.44 -20.86 3.91
N VAL A 187 70.20 -20.30 2.72
CA VAL A 187 71.19 -20.30 1.62
C VAL A 187 72.45 -19.54 2.01
N ALA A 188 72.32 -18.42 2.73
CA ALA A 188 73.47 -17.66 3.22
C ALA A 188 74.31 -18.50 4.21
N ARG A 189 73.65 -19.20 5.15
CA ARG A 189 74.32 -20.10 6.10
C ARG A 189 75.05 -21.24 5.40
N LEU A 190 74.39 -21.91 4.45
CA LEU A 190 75.01 -23.00 3.69
C LEU A 190 76.20 -22.51 2.86
N ARG A 191 76.12 -21.32 2.25
CA ARG A 191 77.25 -20.71 1.54
C ARG A 191 78.41 -20.42 2.49
N GLU A 192 78.15 -19.92 3.68
CA GLU A 192 79.16 -19.66 4.70
C GLU A 192 79.79 -20.96 5.23
N GLU A 193 79.00 -22.03 5.37
CA GLU A 193 79.50 -23.35 5.76
C GLU A 193 80.33 -24.02 4.65
N ILE A 194 79.91 -23.88 3.39
CA ILE A 194 80.70 -24.32 2.23
C ILE A 194 82.00 -23.52 2.12
N ALA A 195 81.96 -22.20 2.40
CA ALA A 195 83.16 -21.37 2.43
C ALA A 195 84.13 -21.82 3.54
N ARG A 196 83.60 -22.08 4.75
CA ARG A 196 84.40 -22.60 5.90
C ARG A 196 84.98 -23.99 5.65
N SER A 197 84.25 -24.89 4.99
CA SER A 197 84.74 -26.23 4.65
C SER A 197 85.72 -26.25 3.46
N ARG A 198 85.73 -25.19 2.63
CA ARG A 198 86.71 -24.99 1.55
C ARG A 198 87.98 -24.28 2.00
N GLU A 199 88.03 -23.74 3.21
CA GLU A 199 89.31 -23.28 3.76
C GLU A 199 90.23 -24.48 3.96
N PRO A 200 91.39 -24.52 3.27
CA PRO A 200 92.26 -25.68 3.30
C PRO A 200 92.87 -25.81 4.70
N ARG A 201 92.71 -27.00 5.29
CA ARG A 201 93.46 -27.45 6.46
C ARG A 201 94.96 -27.36 6.10
N ARG A 202 95.60 -26.26 6.50
CA ARG A 202 97.06 -26.13 6.51
C ARG A 202 97.64 -26.91 7.69
#